data_AF-A0A7C1Y5M6-F1
#
_entry.id   AF-A0A7C1Y5M6-F1
#
_cell.length_a   1.000
_cell.length_b   1.000
_cell.length_c   1.000
_cell.angle_alpha   90.00
_cell.angle_beta   90.00
_cell.angle_gamma   90.00
#
_symmetry.space_group_name_H-M   'P 1'
#
loop_
_entity.id
_entity.type
_entity.pdbx_description
1 polymer ?
#
loop_
_entity_poly.entity_id
_entity_poly.type
_entity_poly.pdbx_seq_one_letter_code
_entity_poly.pdbx_strand_id
1 'polypeptide(L)'
;MAADPINGSPAGAGAIGNASGGIKPASGADKADGSFEALLDETIGKVASLQKETEKAIAEITGGGGDIVEAMVAMQKADLSFQVMVEVRNKLVSAYEEIMRMQV
;
A
#
# COMPACT_ATOMS: atom_id res chain seq x y z
N MET A 1 41.80 -20.99 -54.19
CA MET A 1 41.78 -20.95 -52.72
C MET A 1 40.36 -20.59 -52.30
N ALA A 2 39.49 -21.59 -52.05
CA ALA A 2 39.30 -22.31 -50.78
C ALA A 2 38.61 -21.38 -49.76
N ALA A 3 37.28 -21.44 -49.61
CA ALA A 3 36.49 -22.37 -48.79
C ALA A 3 36.71 -22.18 -47.26
N ASP A 4 35.59 -22.06 -46.54
CA ASP A 4 35.38 -21.69 -45.13
C ASP A 4 36.24 -22.40 -44.05
N PRO A 5 36.19 -21.95 -42.78
CA PRO A 5 35.15 -22.47 -41.90
C PRO A 5 34.45 -21.41 -41.03
N ILE A 6 33.14 -21.31 -41.25
CA ILE A 6 32.15 -21.09 -40.20
C ILE A 6 32.11 -22.37 -39.35
N ASN A 7 32.18 -22.21 -38.01
CA ASN A 7 31.55 -23.02 -36.96
C ASN A 7 32.50 -23.41 -35.79
N GLY A 8 32.22 -22.80 -34.65
CA GLY A 8 32.60 -23.24 -33.31
C GLY A 8 31.46 -22.88 -32.34
N SER A 9 30.35 -23.61 -32.47
CA SER A 9 29.19 -23.72 -31.55
C SER A 9 29.59 -23.94 -30.06
N PRO A 10 28.64 -24.14 -29.11
CA PRO A 10 27.34 -23.50 -28.79
C PRO A 10 27.15 -23.29 -27.25
N ALA A 11 26.32 -22.36 -26.77
CA ALA A 11 25.80 -22.46 -25.39
C ALA A 11 24.58 -21.57 -25.12
N GLY A 12 23.46 -22.21 -24.72
CA GLY A 12 22.28 -21.57 -24.12
C GLY A 12 21.27 -21.06 -25.16
N ALA A 13 20.40 -21.88 -25.78
CA ALA A 13 19.36 -22.70 -25.15
C ALA A 13 18.55 -21.92 -24.10
N GLY A 14 17.36 -21.45 -24.49
CA GLY A 14 16.44 -20.81 -23.55
C GLY A 14 15.25 -20.10 -24.19
N ALA A 15 14.46 -20.87 -24.95
CA ALA A 15 13.04 -20.65 -25.27
C ALA A 15 12.42 -19.27 -24.97
N ILE A 16 12.22 -18.49 -26.03
CA ILE A 16 11.08 -17.56 -26.14
C ILE A 16 9.78 -18.38 -26.12
N GLY A 17 9.30 -18.67 -24.91
CA GLY A 17 8.11 -19.45 -24.63
C GLY A 17 6.96 -18.57 -24.17
N ASN A 18 6.05 -18.32 -25.11
CA ASN A 18 4.60 -18.15 -24.92
C ASN A 18 4.07 -17.05 -23.99
N ALA A 19 3.64 -15.96 -24.63
CA ALA A 19 2.60 -15.07 -24.13
C ALA A 19 1.24 -15.79 -24.11
N SER A 20 0.92 -16.47 -23.01
CA SER A 20 -0.46 -16.79 -22.64
C SER A 20 -0.53 -17.14 -21.15
N GLY A 21 -1.13 -16.27 -20.35
CA GLY A 21 -1.32 -16.53 -18.93
C GLY A 21 -2.13 -15.42 -18.29
N GLY A 22 -3.46 -15.54 -18.39
CA GLY A 22 -4.41 -14.62 -17.79
C GLY A 22 -4.15 -14.44 -16.29
N ILE A 23 -4.51 -13.26 -15.79
CA ILE A 23 -4.57 -12.96 -14.37
C ILE A 23 -5.62 -13.88 -13.77
N LYS A 24 -5.19 -15.03 -13.23
CA LYS A 24 -6.03 -15.92 -12.44
C LYS A 24 -6.12 -15.30 -11.04
N PRO A 25 -7.29 -14.84 -10.57
CA PRO A 25 -7.43 -14.50 -9.16
C PRO A 25 -7.16 -15.78 -8.37
N ALA A 26 -6.21 -15.72 -7.45
CA ALA A 26 -5.91 -16.80 -6.53
C ALA A 26 -7.13 -17.00 -5.62
N SER A 27 -8.06 -17.86 -6.05
CA SER A 27 -9.00 -18.53 -5.17
C SER A 27 -8.18 -19.52 -4.32
N GLY A 28 -8.09 -19.23 -3.03
CA GLY A 28 -7.38 -20.03 -2.05
C GLY A 28 -7.66 -19.56 -0.63
N ALA A 29 -8.94 -19.30 -0.32
CA ALA A 29 -9.41 -19.18 1.05
C ALA A 29 -9.62 -20.60 1.59
N ASP A 30 -8.53 -21.31 1.87
CA ASP A 30 -8.58 -22.60 2.55
C ASP A 30 -7.37 -22.73 3.48
N LYS A 31 -7.67 -22.87 4.78
CA LYS A 31 -6.78 -23.05 5.94
C LYS A 31 -6.25 -21.77 6.59
N ALA A 32 -7.18 -21.03 7.15
CA ALA A 32 -6.94 -20.00 8.16
C ALA A 32 -6.79 -20.66 9.54
N ASP A 33 -5.63 -21.26 9.82
CA ASP A 33 -5.25 -21.66 11.20
C ASP A 33 -3.82 -21.23 11.58
N GLY A 34 -3.14 -20.45 10.73
CA GLY A 34 -1.82 -19.85 11.03
C GLY A 34 -1.56 -18.54 10.28
N SER A 35 -2.56 -18.03 9.58
CA SER A 35 -2.41 -16.94 8.61
C SER A 35 -2.42 -15.56 9.25
N PHE A 36 -3.05 -15.41 10.42
CA PHE A 36 -3.16 -14.12 11.09
C PHE A 36 -1.86 -13.73 11.79
N GLU A 37 -1.20 -14.65 12.50
CA GLU A 37 0.09 -14.39 13.15
C GLU A 37 1.20 -14.14 12.12
N ALA A 38 1.24 -14.93 11.05
CA ALA A 38 2.16 -14.69 9.92
C ALA A 38 1.91 -13.34 9.23
N LEU A 39 0.65 -12.97 9.03
CA LEU A 39 0.28 -11.66 8.46
C LEU A 39 0.61 -10.52 9.42
N LEU A 40 0.46 -10.74 10.73
CA LEU A 40 0.79 -9.77 11.77
C LEU A 40 2.31 -9.54 11.82
N ASP A 41 3.11 -10.59 11.80
CA ASP A 41 4.58 -10.51 11.75
C ASP A 41 5.07 -9.84 10.46
N GLU A 42 4.46 -10.19 9.31
CA GLU A 42 4.74 -9.53 8.04
C GLU A 42 4.39 -8.04 8.10
N THR A 43 3.25 -7.69 8.71
CA THR A 43 2.81 -6.30 8.86
C THR A 43 3.75 -5.52 9.80
N ILE A 44 4.18 -6.13 10.91
CA ILE A 44 5.15 -5.51 11.84
C ILE A 44 6.50 -5.27 11.15
N GLY A 45 7.02 -6.25 10.41
CA GLY A 45 8.25 -6.10 9.63
C GLY A 45 8.14 -5.03 8.54
N LYS A 46 6.96 -4.92 7.92
CA LYS A 46 6.65 -3.90 6.90
C LYS A 46 6.57 -2.50 7.51
N VAL A 47 5.98 -2.35 8.69
CA VAL A 47 5.95 -1.08 9.43
C VAL A 47 7.37 -0.63 9.82
N ALA A 48 8.22 -1.54 10.31
CA ALA A 48 9.60 -1.23 10.64
C ALA A 48 10.41 -0.77 9.41
N SER A 49 10.18 -1.40 8.25
CA SER A 49 10.81 -1.01 6.99
C SER A 49 10.32 0.36 6.51
N LEU A 50 9.01 0.60 6.61
CA LEU A 50 8.38 1.88 6.25
C LEU A 50 8.87 3.02 7.15
N GLN A 51 9.07 2.76 8.44
CA GLN A 51 9.60 3.72 9.40
C GLN A 51 11.03 4.16 9.02
N LYS A 52 11.89 3.23 8.64
CA LYS A 52 13.26 3.53 8.20
C LYS A 52 13.30 4.31 6.88
N GLU A 53 12.39 4.00 5.95
CA GLU A 53 12.23 4.75 4.70
C GLU A 53 11.72 6.17 4.97
N THR A 54 10.80 6.31 5.91
CA THR A 54 10.26 7.60 6.36
C THR A 54 11.32 8.43 7.07
N GLU A 55 12.17 7.86 7.91
CA GLU A 55 13.31 8.56 8.53
C GLU A 55 14.28 9.10 7.48
N LYS A 56 14.53 8.34 6.41
CA LYS A 56 15.33 8.80 5.27
C LYS A 56 14.65 9.91 4.49
N ALA A 57 13.36 9.78 4.20
CA ALA A 57 12.57 10.80 3.53
C ALA A 57 12.46 12.09 4.35
N ILE A 58 12.31 11.98 5.68
CA ILE A 58 12.30 13.13 6.59
C ILE A 58 13.68 13.81 6.59
N ALA A 59 14.77 13.05 6.63
CA ALA A 59 16.12 13.59 6.52
C ALA A 59 16.34 14.35 5.19
N GLU A 60 15.79 13.84 4.08
CA GLU A 60 15.79 14.51 2.77
C GLU A 60 14.90 15.77 2.75
N ILE A 61 13.73 15.76 3.43
CA ILE A 61 12.79 16.90 3.49
C ILE A 61 13.30 18.03 4.41
N THR A 62 14.00 17.73 5.49
CA THR A 62 14.63 18.75 6.35
C THR A 62 15.73 19.57 5.65
N GLY A 63 16.08 19.23 4.40
CA GLY A 63 16.99 19.98 3.52
C GLY A 63 16.44 21.29 2.93
N GLY A 64 15.17 21.65 3.20
CA GLY A 64 14.63 22.99 2.95
C GLY A 64 13.87 23.14 1.63
N GLY A 65 12.55 23.32 1.73
CA GLY A 65 11.71 23.65 0.57
C GLY A 65 10.23 23.31 0.76
N GLY A 66 9.58 23.82 1.80
CA GLY A 66 8.12 23.66 1.98
C GLY A 66 7.37 24.78 1.27
N ASP A 67 6.55 24.44 0.27
CA ASP A 67 5.68 25.38 -0.44
C ASP A 67 4.57 25.88 0.51
N ILE A 68 4.61 27.17 0.87
CA ILE A 68 3.67 27.80 1.80
C ILE A 68 2.21 27.64 1.33
N VAL A 69 1.99 27.55 0.02
CA VAL A 69 0.67 27.34 -0.57
C VAL A 69 0.14 25.96 -0.20
N GLU A 70 0.97 24.93 -0.29
CA GLU A 70 0.58 23.56 0.08
C GLU A 70 0.26 23.46 1.58
N ALA A 71 1.04 24.13 2.43
CA ALA A 71 0.76 24.21 3.87
C ALA A 71 -0.59 24.92 4.14
N MET A 72 -0.91 25.99 3.41
CA MET A 72 -2.18 26.69 3.53
C MET A 72 -3.37 25.84 3.06
N VAL A 73 -3.22 25.12 1.95
CA VAL A 73 -4.23 24.18 1.44
C VAL A 73 -4.45 23.03 2.43
N ALA A 74 -3.39 22.48 2.99
CA ALA A 74 -3.47 21.44 4.01
C ALA A 74 -4.22 21.92 5.27
N MET A 75 -3.95 23.15 5.74
CA MET A 75 -4.69 23.77 6.84
C MET A 75 -6.19 23.92 6.51
N GLN A 76 -6.53 24.44 5.33
CA GLN A 76 -7.92 24.61 4.90
C GLN A 76 -8.67 23.27 4.83
N LYS A 77 -8.00 22.22 4.35
CA LYS A 77 -8.55 20.87 4.27
C LYS A 77 -8.74 20.25 5.65
N ALA A 78 -7.81 20.50 6.59
CA ALA A 78 -7.91 20.03 7.97
C ALA A 78 -9.12 20.67 8.68
N ASP A 79 -9.32 21.98 8.53
CA ASP A 79 -10.46 22.70 9.12
C ASP A 79 -11.80 22.15 8.62
N LEU A 80 -11.94 21.94 7.30
CA LEU A 80 -13.15 21.37 6.72
C LEU A 80 -13.38 19.93 7.23
N SER A 81 -12.33 19.11 7.27
CA SER A 81 -12.42 17.73 7.74
C SER A 81 -12.82 17.66 9.22
N PHE A 82 -12.34 18.59 10.03
CA PHE A 82 -12.71 18.71 11.43
C PHE A 82 -14.18 19.06 11.61
N GLN A 83 -14.70 20.03 10.84
CA GLN A 83 -16.12 20.40 10.86
C GLN A 83 -17.01 19.20 10.53
N VAL A 84 -16.67 18.45 9.48
CA VAL A 84 -17.39 17.23 9.10
C VAL A 84 -17.34 16.18 10.21
N MET A 85 -16.19 16.00 10.86
CA MET A 85 -16.04 15.06 11.97
C MET A 85 -16.94 15.42 13.16
N VAL A 86 -17.08 16.71 13.47
CA VAL A 86 -17.97 17.18 14.55
C VAL A 86 -19.43 16.86 14.21
N GLU A 87 -19.86 17.06 12.97
CA GLU A 87 -21.22 16.68 12.55
C GLU A 87 -21.45 15.17 12.65
N VAL A 88 -20.49 14.36 12.22
CA VAL A 88 -20.56 12.89 12.34
C VAL A 88 -20.63 12.48 13.81
N ARG A 89 -19.78 13.05 14.68
CA ARG A 89 -19.80 12.81 16.13
C ARG A 89 -21.20 13.10 16.69
N ASN A 90 -21.77 14.26 16.35
CA ASN A 90 -23.08 14.65 16.85
C ASN A 90 -24.17 13.67 16.39
N LYS A 91 -24.15 13.23 15.12
CA LYS A 91 -25.09 12.23 14.60
C LYS A 91 -24.95 10.87 15.29
N LEU A 92 -23.73 10.44 15.59
CA LEU A 92 -23.49 9.17 16.30
C LEU A 92 -24.00 9.22 17.75
N VAL A 93 -23.83 10.35 18.45
CA VAL A 93 -24.38 10.55 19.79
C VAL A 93 -25.92 10.50 19.74
N SER A 94 -26.54 11.24 18.81
CA SER A 94 -28.00 11.20 18.65
C SER A 94 -28.53 9.81 18.28
N ALA A 95 -27.82 9.06 17.44
CA ALA A 95 -28.19 7.68 17.09
C ALA A 95 -28.12 6.75 18.31
N TYR A 96 -27.13 6.93 19.18
CA TYR A 96 -27.02 6.18 20.42
C TYR A 96 -28.16 6.52 21.40
N GLU A 97 -28.46 7.80 21.58
CA GLU A 97 -29.60 8.26 22.38
C GLU A 97 -30.93 7.71 21.87
N GLU A 98 -31.09 7.62 20.55
CA GLU A 98 -32.30 7.08 19.92
C GLU A 98 -32.47 5.56 20.19
N ILE A 99 -31.39 4.78 20.07
CA ILE A 99 -31.42 3.34 20.38
C ILE A 99 -31.77 3.12 21.86
N MET A 100 -31.23 3.94 22.77
CA MET A 100 -31.55 3.91 24.20
C MET A 100 -33.04 4.19 24.46
N ARG A 101 -33.65 5.15 23.74
CA ARG A 101 -35.09 5.46 23.85
C ARG A 101 -36.00 4.37 23.29
N MET A 102 -35.51 3.53 22.37
CA MET A 102 -36.28 2.41 21.83
C MET A 102 -36.29 1.17 22.73
N GLN A 103 -35.34 1.04 23.68
CA GLN A 103 -35.17 -0.16 24.51
C GLN A 103 -35.78 -0.08 25.92
N VAL A 104 -36.49 1.01 26.25
CA VAL A 104 -37.22 1.16 27.53
C VAL A 104 -38.71 0.94 27.37
#